data_AF-A0A0G0T4L3-F1
#
_entry.id   AF-A0A0G0T4L3-F1
#
_cell.length_a   1.000
_cell.length_b   1.000
_cell.length_c   1.000
_cell.angle_alpha   90.00
_cell.angle_beta   90.00
_cell.angle_gamma   90.00
#
_symmetry.space_group_name_H-M   'P 1'
#
loop_
_entity.id
_entity.type
_entity.pdbx_description
1 polymer ?
#
loop_
_entity_poly.entity_id
_entity_poly.type
_entity_poly.pdbx_seq_one_letter_code
_entity_poly.pdbx_strand_id
1 'polypeptide(L)' 'MTRKEWLIAAILTFITIIAWVIFDVIHTRSQVEIPQKTKEVMEPISPDFDTQSLESAP' A
#
# COMPACT_ATOMS: atom_id res chain seq x y z
N MET A 1 -18.72 -29.98 21.66
CA MET A 1 -17.41 -29.66 21.05
C MET A 1 -16.30 -30.16 21.94
N THR A 2 -15.57 -31.15 21.47
CA THR A 2 -14.33 -31.64 22.06
C THR A 2 -13.20 -30.62 21.84
N ARG A 3 -12.19 -30.60 22.74
CA ARG A 3 -11.04 -29.68 22.63
C ARG A 3 -10.30 -29.78 21.28
N LYS A 4 -10.33 -30.96 20.65
CA LYS A 4 -9.72 -31.23 19.34
C LYS A 4 -10.44 -30.49 18.21
N GLU A 5 -11.78 -30.51 18.22
CA GLU A 5 -12.59 -29.82 17.20
C GLU A 5 -12.42 -28.30 17.27
N TRP A 6 -12.30 -27.75 18.48
CA TRP A 6 -12.06 -26.31 18.67
C TRP A 6 -10.68 -25.89 18.15
N LEU A 7 -9.66 -26.72 18.39
CA LEU A 7 -8.30 -26.47 17.92
C LEU A 7 -8.22 -26.55 16.38
N ILE A 8 -8.91 -27.49 15.75
CA ILE A 8 -9.02 -27.59 14.30
C ILE A 8 -9.75 -26.37 13.72
N ALA A 9 -10.86 -25.95 14.34
CA ALA A 9 -11.61 -24.77 13.90
C ALA A 9 -10.76 -23.48 13.98
N ALA A 10 -9.97 -23.33 15.05
CA ALA A 10 -9.05 -22.19 15.23
C ALA A 10 -7.94 -22.17 14.15
N ILE A 11 -7.38 -23.34 13.82
CA ILE A 11 -6.36 -23.44 12.76
C ILE A 11 -6.96 -23.09 11.40
N LEU A 12 -8.15 -23.61 11.08
CA LEU A 12 -8.81 -23.33 9.80
C LEU A 12 -9.14 -21.84 9.67
N THR A 13 -9.70 -21.22 10.71
CA THR A 13 -9.97 -19.78 10.70
C THR A 13 -8.71 -18.95 10.56
N PHE A 14 -7.61 -19.34 11.23
CA PHE A 14 -6.33 -18.66 11.08
C PHE A 14 -5.79 -18.73 9.64
N ILE A 15 -5.84 -19.90 9.01
CA ILE A 15 -5.42 -20.08 7.61
C ILE A 15 -6.31 -19.25 6.67
N THR A 16 -7.62 -19.22 6.89
CA THR A 16 -8.56 -18.41 6.09
C THR A 16 -8.24 -16.92 6.20
N ILE A 17 -7.96 -16.41 7.40
CA ILE A 17 -7.60 -15.00 7.61
C ILE A 17 -6.28 -14.69 6.89
N ILE A 18 -5.26 -15.54 6.99
CA ILE A 18 -3.98 -15.34 6.29
C ILE A 18 -4.19 -15.29 4.78
N ALA A 19 -4.93 -16.26 4.22
CA ALA A 19 -5.20 -16.30 2.79
C ALA A 19 -5.93 -15.04 2.30
N TRP A 20 -6.88 -14.55 3.10
CA TRP A 20 -7.61 -13.32 2.79
C TRP A 20 -6.69 -12.10 2.82
N VAL A 21 -5.87 -11.93 3.86
CA VAL A 21 -4.93 -10.81 3.96
C VAL A 21 -3.94 -10.81 2.78
N ILE A 22 -3.41 -11.98 2.39
CA ILE A 22 -2.50 -12.08 1.24
C ILE A 22 -3.22 -11.67 -0.05
N PHE A 23 -4.44 -12.17 -0.27
CA PHE A 23 -5.24 -11.83 -1.45
C PHE A 23 -5.53 -10.33 -1.52
N ASP A 24 -5.87 -9.73 -0.39
CA ASP A 24 -6.20 -8.30 -0.28
C ASP A 24 -4.99 -7.41 -0.55
N VAL A 25 -3.81 -7.78 -0.02
CA VAL A 25 -2.56 -7.08 -0.28
C VAL A 25 -2.19 -7.15 -1.77
N ILE A 26 -2.34 -8.32 -2.39
CA ILE A 26 -2.05 -8.49 -3.83
C ILE A 26 -3.03 -7.65 -4.68
N HIS A 27 -4.33 -7.72 -4.38
CA HIS A 27 -5.35 -6.96 -5.11
C HIS A 27 -5.17 -5.46 -4.95
N THR A 28 -4.89 -5.00 -3.73
CA THR A 28 -4.60 -3.59 -3.46
C THR A 28 -3.36 -3.13 -4.23
N ARG A 29 -2.28 -3.93 -4.26
CA ARG A 29 -1.10 -3.58 -5.05
C ARG A 29 -1.37 -3.53 -6.55
N SER A 30 -2.19 -4.44 -7.07
CA SER A 30 -2.55 -4.45 -8.49
C SER A 30 -3.43 -3.26 -8.88
N GLN A 31 -4.27 -2.75 -7.97
CA GLN A 31 -5.09 -1.56 -8.23
C GLN A 31 -4.33 -0.24 -8.08
N VAL A 32 -3.25 -0.22 -7.29
CA VAL A 32 -2.40 0.97 -7.09
C VAL A 32 -1.26 1.02 -8.12
N GLU A 33 -1.18 0.07 -9.04
CA GLU A 33 -0.28 0.14 -10.19
C GLU A 33 -0.73 1.29 -11.09
N ILE A 34 -0.20 2.48 -10.81
CA ILE A 34 -0.36 3.67 -11.66
C ILE A 34 -0.01 3.20 -13.07
N PRO A 35 -0.97 3.21 -14.02
CA PRO A 35 -0.69 2.72 -15.37
C PRO A 35 0.53 3.47 -15.89
N GLN A 36 1.50 2.77 -16.49
CA GLN A 36 2.78 3.37 -16.93
C GLN A 36 2.59 4.68 -17.70
N LYS A 37 1.49 4.79 -18.46
CA LYS A 37 1.05 6.00 -19.15
C LYS A 37 0.80 7.22 -18.25
N THR A 38 0.32 7.05 -17.02
CA THR A 38 0.09 8.15 -16.07
C THR A 38 1.37 8.55 -15.35
N LYS A 39 2.33 7.63 -15.21
CA LYS A 39 3.64 7.91 -14.62
C LYS A 39 4.51 8.80 -15.54
N GLU A 40 4.35 8.69 -16.85
CA GLU A 40 4.99 9.59 -17.84
C GLU A 40 4.37 10.99 -17.89
N VAL A 41 3.12 11.17 -17.43
CA VAL A 41 2.43 12.47 -17.41
C VAL A 41 2.50 13.14 -16.04
N MET A 42 2.91 12.40 -15.00
CA MET A 42 3.28 12.97 -13.71
C MET A 42 4.66 13.62 -13.83
N GLU A 43 4.68 14.83 -14.40
CA GLU A 43 5.83 15.71 -14.30
C GLU A 43 6.15 15.89 -12.80
N PRO A 44 7.40 15.67 -12.35
CA PRO A 44 7.75 15.96 -10.97
C PRO A 44 7.47 17.44 -10.74
N ILE A 45 6.56 17.76 -9.81
CA ILE A 45 6.42 19.11 -9.27
C ILE A 45 7.71 19.38 -8.50
N SER A 46 8.73 19.80 -9.23
CA SER A 46 9.91 20.46 -8.70
C SER A 46 9.48 21.92 -8.62
N PRO A 47 9.05 22.42 -7.45
CA PRO A 47 8.92 23.86 -7.32
C PRO A 47 10.31 24.43 -7.57
N ASP A 48 10.46 25.23 -8.63
CA ASP A 48 11.61 26.12 -8.79
C ASP A 48 11.58 27.08 -7.59
N PHE A 49 12.23 26.66 -6.51
CA PHE A 49 12.28 27.44 -5.28
C PHE A 49 13.25 28.59 -5.54
N ASP A 50 12.70 29.73 -5.94
CA ASP A 50 13.46 30.95 -6.23
C ASP A 50 14.12 31.46 -4.95
N THR A 51 15.34 30.98 -4.68
CA THR A 51 16.14 31.33 -3.50
C THR A 51 16.63 32.78 -3.51
N GLN A 52 16.40 33.54 -4.58
CA GLN A 52 16.71 34.98 -4.65
C GLN A 52 15.98 35.80 -3.58
N SER A 53 14.83 35.32 -3.09
CA SER A 53 14.08 36.01 -2.03
C SER A 53 14.68 35.81 -0.62
N LEU A 54 15.56 34.81 -0.45
CA LEU A 54 16.16 34.48 0.85
C LEU A 54 17.52 35.16 1.09
N GLU A 55 18.21 35.63 0.03
CA GLU A 55 19.51 36.30 0.14
C GLU A 55 19.42 37.81 0.43
N SER A 56 18.20 38.38 0.38
CA SER A 56 17.95 39.82 0.62
C SER A 56 17.30 40.16 1.96
N ALA A 57 17.19 39.19 2.89
CA ALA A 57 16.78 39.49 4.26
C ALA A 57 18.00 39.97 5.08
N PRO A 58 17.99 41.20 5.62
CA PRO A 58 19.08 41.77 6.42
C PRO A 58 19.28 41.12 7.78
#